data_AF-Q9F2D3-F1
#
_entry.id   AF-Q9F2D3-F1
#
_cell.length_a   1.000
_cell.length_b   1.000
_cell.length_c   1.000
_cell.angle_alpha   90.00
_cell.angle_beta   90.00
_cell.angle_gamma   90.00
#
_symmetry.space_group_name_H-M   'P 1'
#
loop_
_entity.id
_entity.type
_entity.pdbx_description
1 polymer ?
#
loop_
_entity_poly.entity_id
_entity_poly.type
_entity_poly.pdbx_seq_one_letter_code
_entity_poly.pdbx_strand_id
1 'polypeptide(L)'
;DVEVRVDYCGICHSDLSMIDNEWGFSQYPLVAGHEVIGRVAALGSAAQDKGLKVGQRVGIGWTARSCGHCDACISGNQINCQEGAVPTILNRGGFAEKLRAGWQ
;
A
#
# COMPACT_ATOMS: atom_id res chain seq x y z
N ASP A 1 2.50 -0.20 -10.60
CA ASP A 1 1.39 -0.20 -9.62
C ASP A 1 0.36 -1.25 -9.96
N VAL A 2 -0.33 -1.72 -8.93
CA VAL A 2 -1.53 -2.56 -8.98
C VAL A 2 -2.67 -1.73 -8.40
N GLU A 3 -3.76 -1.57 -9.13
CA GLU A 3 -4.99 -0.98 -8.61
C GLU A 3 -5.88 -2.07 -8.03
N VAL A 4 -6.36 -1.88 -6.81
CA VAL A 4 -7.19 -2.84 -6.09
C VAL A 4 -8.53 -2.18 -5.76
N ARG A 5 -9.64 -2.83 -6.14
CA ARG A 5 -10.97 -2.49 -5.62
C ARG A 5 -11.10 -3.07 -4.23
N VAL A 6 -11.41 -2.21 -3.26
CA VAL A 6 -11.57 -2.58 -1.86
C VAL A 6 -12.87 -3.36 -1.68
N ASP A 7 -12.79 -4.56 -1.09
CA ASP A 7 -13.98 -5.29 -0.62
C ASP A 7 -14.16 -5.04 0.89
N TYR A 8 -13.06 -5.06 1.65
CA TYR A 8 -13.01 -4.80 3.09
C TYR A 8 -11.74 -4.03 3.45
N CYS A 9 -11.82 -3.14 4.45
CA CYS A 9 -10.66 -2.52 5.07
C CYS A 9 -10.82 -2.57 6.59
N GLY A 10 -9.86 -3.16 7.29
CA GLY A 10 -9.79 -3.11 8.75
C GLY A 10 -9.46 -1.71 9.26
N ILE A 11 -9.67 -1.50 10.56
CA ILE A 11 -9.35 -0.25 11.25
C ILE A 11 -8.37 -0.60 12.38
N CYS A 12 -7.21 0.03 12.35
CA CYS A 12 -6.18 -0.09 13.36
C CYS A 12 -5.96 1.25 14.07
N HIS A 13 -5.37 1.22 15.27
CA HIS A 13 -5.05 2.45 16.00
C HIS A 13 -4.10 3.36 15.20
N SER A 14 -3.20 2.79 14.39
CA SER A 14 -2.32 3.56 13.49
C SER A 14 -3.08 4.42 12.48
N ASP A 15 -4.31 4.03 12.09
CA ASP A 15 -5.15 4.88 11.25
C ASP A 15 -5.58 6.14 12.02
N LEU A 16 -5.95 5.99 13.29
CA LEU A 16 -6.30 7.12 14.17
C LEU A 16 -5.10 8.04 14.39
N SER A 17 -3.93 7.48 14.74
CA SER A 17 -2.70 8.26 14.92
C SER A 17 -2.33 9.09 13.69
N MET A 18 -2.55 8.54 12.48
CA MET A 18 -2.33 9.27 11.22
C MET A 18 -3.43 10.32 10.95
N ILE A 19 -4.69 10.04 11.31
CA ILE A 19 -5.78 11.02 11.21
C ILE A 19 -5.58 12.19 12.17
N ASP A 20 -5.09 11.94 13.38
CA ASP A 20 -4.86 12.93 14.43
C ASP A 20 -3.49 13.61 14.32
N ASN A 21 -2.66 13.17 13.35
CA ASN A 21 -1.28 13.58 13.18
C ASN A 21 -0.42 13.44 14.45
N GLU A 22 -0.63 12.38 15.22
CA GLU A 22 0.08 12.09 16.47
C GLU A 22 1.61 11.99 16.25
N TRP A 23 2.03 11.54 15.07
CA TRP A 23 3.45 11.38 14.72
C TRP A 23 4.04 12.57 13.93
N GLY A 24 3.25 13.61 13.66
CA GLY A 24 3.74 14.88 13.12
C GLY A 24 4.07 14.92 11.61
N PHE A 25 3.82 13.87 10.84
CA PHE A 25 4.13 13.82 9.40
C PHE A 25 2.93 13.60 8.46
N SER A 26 1.71 13.69 8.98
CA SER A 26 0.49 13.49 8.20
C SER A 26 0.25 14.65 7.24
N GLN A 27 -0.22 14.32 6.03
CA GLN A 27 -0.51 15.30 4.98
C GLN A 27 -2.00 15.27 4.63
N TYR A 28 -2.65 16.44 4.66
CA TYR A 28 -4.09 16.58 4.42
C TYR A 28 -4.37 17.12 2.99
N PRO A 29 -5.46 16.69 2.31
CA PRO A 29 -6.45 15.70 2.76
C PRO A 29 -5.84 14.31 2.85
N LEU A 30 -6.16 13.58 3.93
CA LEU A 30 -5.60 12.26 4.24
C LEU A 30 -6.65 11.17 3.97
N VAL A 31 -6.25 10.12 3.27
CA VAL A 31 -7.06 8.90 3.10
C VAL A 31 -6.35 7.79 3.87
N ALA A 32 -6.87 7.43 5.04
CA ALA A 32 -6.30 6.39 5.90
C ALA A 32 -6.72 4.98 5.44
N GLY A 33 -6.50 3.97 6.28
CA GLY A 33 -6.81 2.58 6.01
C GLY A 33 -5.63 1.86 5.37
N HIS A 34 -5.18 0.78 5.99
CA HIS A 34 -4.04 -0.01 5.52
C HIS A 34 -4.18 -1.52 5.81
N GLU A 35 -5.39 -1.98 6.06
CA GLU A 35 -5.71 -3.39 6.29
C GLU A 35 -6.70 -3.88 5.24
N VAL A 36 -6.32 -3.77 3.96
CA VAL A 36 -7.25 -3.99 2.83
C VAL A 36 -7.28 -5.45 2.43
N ILE A 37 -8.48 -5.99 2.24
CA ILE A 37 -8.75 -7.13 1.36
C ILE A 37 -9.58 -6.65 0.18
N GLY A 38 -9.12 -6.95 -1.03
CA GLY A 38 -9.79 -6.51 -2.25
C GLY A 38 -9.49 -7.40 -3.43
N ARG A 39 -9.81 -6.90 -4.63
CA ARG A 39 -9.53 -7.58 -5.89
C ARG A 39 -8.79 -6.68 -6.86
N VAL A 40 -7.81 -7.24 -7.57
CA VAL A 40 -7.06 -6.53 -8.60
C VAL A 40 -8.03 -6.00 -9.65
N ALA A 41 -8.08 -4.68 -9.81
CA ALA A 41 -8.90 -3.98 -10.80
C ALA A 41 -8.08 -3.64 -12.06
N ALA A 42 -6.80 -3.32 -11.91
CA ALA A 42 -5.89 -3.06 -13.03
C ALA A 42 -4.43 -3.38 -12.66
N LEU A 43 -3.63 -3.74 -13.67
CA LEU A 43 -2.19 -3.95 -13.55
C LEU A 43 -1.47 -2.91 -14.43
N GLY A 44 -0.54 -2.17 -13.84
CA GLY A 44 0.40 -1.35 -14.61
C GLY A 44 1.29 -2.22 -15.51
N SER A 45 1.85 -1.65 -16.57
CA SER A 45 2.63 -2.39 -17.58
C SER A 45 3.74 -3.26 -16.97
N ALA A 46 4.52 -2.71 -16.03
CA ALA A 46 5.61 -3.42 -15.35
C ALA A 46 5.15 -4.49 -14.33
N ALA A 47 3.84 -4.60 -14.06
CA ALA A 47 3.26 -5.56 -13.12
C ALA A 47 2.54 -6.73 -13.81
N GLN A 48 2.40 -6.71 -15.15
CA GLN A 48 1.61 -7.71 -15.89
C GLN A 48 2.18 -9.13 -15.83
N ASP A 49 3.49 -9.27 -15.69
CA ASP A 49 4.24 -10.53 -15.66
C ASP A 49 4.64 -10.95 -14.23
N LYS A 50 4.12 -10.28 -13.19
CA LYS A 50 4.53 -10.47 -11.78
C LYS A 50 3.65 -11.46 -11.00
N GLY A 51 2.93 -12.33 -11.71
CA GLY A 51 2.12 -13.41 -11.11
C GLY A 51 0.74 -12.99 -10.59
N LEU A 52 0.35 -11.73 -10.77
CA LEU A 52 -1.00 -11.22 -10.44
C LEU A 52 -1.91 -11.21 -11.67
N LYS A 53 -3.22 -11.35 -11.44
CA LYS A 53 -4.25 -11.28 -12.50
C LYS A 53 -5.41 -10.38 -12.08
N VAL A 54 -6.03 -9.69 -13.04
CA VAL A 54 -7.28 -8.95 -12.80
C VAL A 54 -8.35 -9.90 -12.24
N GLY A 55 -9.06 -9.44 -11.20
CA GLY A 55 -10.05 -10.22 -10.46
C GLY A 55 -9.49 -11.05 -9.29
N GLN A 56 -8.17 -11.25 -9.20
CA GLN A 56 -7.53 -11.98 -8.11
C GLN A 56 -7.75 -11.28 -6.77
N ARG A 57 -8.11 -12.04 -5.72
CA ARG A 57 -8.21 -11.53 -4.36
C ARG A 57 -6.80 -11.33 -3.78
N VAL A 58 -6.54 -10.13 -3.25
CA VAL A 58 -5.23 -9.72 -2.72
C VAL A 58 -5.41 -8.90 -1.43
N GLY A 59 -4.34 -8.81 -0.65
CA GLY A 59 -4.26 -7.93 0.52
C GLY A 59 -3.26 -6.80 0.32
N ILE A 60 -3.53 -5.64 0.91
CA ILE A 60 -2.55 -4.53 1.03
C ILE A 60 -2.47 -4.16 2.52
N GLY A 61 -1.25 -4.22 3.06
CA GLY A 61 -0.93 -3.91 4.45
C GLY A 61 -0.48 -2.46 4.67
N TRP A 62 0.28 -2.24 5.75
CA TRP A 62 0.84 -0.92 6.11
C TRP A 62 1.70 -0.28 5.02
N THR A 63 2.46 -1.07 4.26
CA THR A 63 3.44 -0.57 3.28
C THR A 63 2.92 -0.75 1.86
N ALA A 64 2.99 0.31 1.05
CA ALA A 64 2.58 0.28 -0.35
C ALA A 64 3.75 0.28 -1.34
N ARG A 65 4.93 0.83 -0.99
CA ARG A 65 6.07 0.90 -1.91
C ARG A 65 7.43 0.77 -1.20
N SER A 66 8.42 0.35 -1.97
CA SER A 66 9.85 0.33 -1.66
C SER A 66 10.63 0.51 -2.97
N CYS A 67 11.94 0.79 -2.92
CA CYS A 67 12.72 1.08 -4.13
C CYS A 67 13.05 -0.16 -4.98
N GLY A 68 13.09 -1.35 -4.38
CA GLY A 68 13.34 -2.60 -5.08
C GLY A 68 14.79 -2.87 -5.48
N HIS A 69 15.73 -1.95 -5.20
CA HIS A 69 17.13 -2.08 -5.65
C HIS A 69 18.21 -1.86 -4.58
N CYS A 70 17.89 -1.27 -3.42
CA CYS A 70 18.87 -1.15 -2.34
C CYS A 70 19.14 -2.51 -1.67
N ASP A 71 20.22 -2.62 -0.90
CA ASP A 71 20.64 -3.88 -0.25
C ASP A 71 19.51 -4.52 0.56
N ALA A 72 18.77 -3.71 1.33
CA ALA A 72 17.62 -4.20 2.07
C ALA A 72 16.52 -4.75 1.15
N CYS A 73 16.21 -4.09 0.03
CA CYS A 73 15.17 -4.58 -0.89
C CYS A 73 15.60 -5.86 -1.63
N ILE A 74 16.81 -5.91 -2.17
CA ILE A 74 17.27 -7.05 -2.97
C ILE A 74 17.52 -8.31 -2.12
N SER A 75 17.76 -8.14 -0.81
CA SER A 75 17.88 -9.23 0.16
C SER A 75 16.53 -9.72 0.71
N GLY A 76 15.39 -9.21 0.23
CA GLY A 76 14.06 -9.60 0.70
C GLY A 76 13.62 -8.92 2.00
N ASN A 77 14.25 -7.79 2.34
CA ASN A 77 13.96 -6.99 3.52
C ASN A 77 13.40 -5.60 3.13
N GLN A 78 12.44 -5.57 2.19
CA GLN A 78 11.88 -4.36 1.58
C GLN A 78 11.26 -3.39 2.60
N ILE A 79 10.82 -3.88 3.76
CA ILE A 79 10.30 -3.03 4.85
C ILE A 79 11.38 -2.08 5.39
N ASN A 80 12.65 -2.46 5.29
CA ASN A 80 13.83 -1.67 5.68
C ASN A 80 14.47 -0.97 4.47
N CYS A 81 13.68 -0.62 3.46
CA CYS A 81 14.14 0.12 2.28
C CYS A 81 14.96 1.35 2.68
N GLN A 82 16.18 1.47 2.16
CA GLN A 82 17.11 2.55 2.51
C GLN A 82 16.64 3.93 2.01
N GLU A 83 15.78 3.96 1.00
CA GLU A 83 15.10 5.17 0.53
C GLU A 83 13.80 5.47 1.29
N GLY A 84 13.47 4.66 2.31
CA GLY A 84 12.21 4.73 3.05
C GLY A 84 11.10 3.90 2.38
N ALA A 85 10.58 2.92 3.11
CA ALA A 85 9.36 2.23 2.70
C ALA A 85 8.17 3.19 2.82
N VAL A 86 7.33 3.27 1.79
CA VAL A 86 6.22 4.22 1.74
C VAL A 86 4.97 3.60 2.36
N PRO A 87 4.41 4.19 3.44
CA PRO A 87 3.15 3.75 4.02
C PRO A 87 1.98 3.88 3.04
N THR A 88 1.06 2.93 3.08
CA THR A 88 -0.18 2.90 2.31
C THR A 88 -1.02 4.15 2.53
N ILE A 89 -1.08 4.66 3.77
CA ILE A 89 -1.82 5.91 4.09
C ILE A 89 -1.21 7.12 3.40
N LEU A 90 0.11 7.24 3.36
CA LEU A 90 0.80 8.31 2.62
C LEU A 90 0.70 8.14 1.11
N ASN A 91 0.31 6.95 0.64
CA ASN A 91 0.02 6.63 -0.76
C ASN A 91 -1.49 6.58 -1.08
N ARG A 92 -2.36 7.19 -0.24
CA ARG A 92 -3.83 7.13 -0.30
C ARG A 92 -4.35 5.72 0.01
N GLY A 93 -4.81 5.54 1.25
CA GLY A 93 -5.16 4.25 1.82
C GLY A 93 -6.52 3.66 1.43
N GLY A 94 -6.89 2.62 2.17
CA GLY A 94 -8.03 1.75 1.93
C GLY A 94 -9.39 2.25 2.39
N PHE A 95 -9.50 3.40 3.05
CA PHE A 95 -10.78 4.05 3.34
C PHE A 95 -11.34 4.74 2.09
N ALA A 96 -11.48 3.95 1.01
CA ALA A 96 -11.87 4.35 -0.32
C ALA A 96 -12.43 3.15 -1.09
N GLU A 97 -13.05 3.38 -2.26
CA GLU A 97 -13.50 2.30 -3.14
C GLU A 97 -12.34 1.55 -3.83
N LYS A 98 -11.21 2.23 -4.02
CA LYS A 98 -10.01 1.71 -4.67
C LYS A 98 -8.76 2.35 -4.09
N LEU A 99 -7.65 1.63 -4.16
CA LEU A 99 -6.32 2.16 -3.88
C LEU A 99 -5.28 1.55 -4.83
N ARG A 100 -4.05 2.06 -4.77
CA ARG A 100 -2.91 1.54 -5.54
C ARG A 100 -1.75 1.21 -4.61
N ALA A 101 -0.98 0.19 -4.97
CA ALA A 101 0.29 -0.15 -4.34
C ALA A 101 1.30 -0.64 -5.38
N GLY A 102 2.56 -0.77 -4.99
CA GLY A 102 3.56 -1.53 -5.72
C GLY A 102 3.12 -2.98 -5.91
N TRP A 103 3.69 -3.68 -6.89
CA TRP A 103 3.40 -5.10 -7.12
C TRP A 103 4.13 -6.03 -6.13
N GLN A 104 5.16 -5.47 -5.47
CA GLN A 104 6.11 -6.13 -4.59
C GLN A 104 5.64 -6.16 -3.14
#